data_AF-A0A651HS77-F1
#
_entry.id   AF-A0A651HS77-F1
#
_cell.length_a   1.000
_cell.length_b   1.000
_cell.length_c   1.000
_cell.angle_alpha   90.00
_cell.angle_beta   90.00
_cell.angle_gamma   90.00
#
_symmetry.space_group_name_H-M   'P 1'
#
loop_
_entity.id
_entity.type
_entity.pdbx_description
1 polymer ?
#
loop_
_entity_poly.entity_id
_entity_poly.type
_entity_poly.pdbx_seq_one_letter_code
_entity_poly.pdbx_strand_id
1 'polypeptide(L)'
;MPALPILQYPDPRLRLVSAPVDRFDQELLRRIDELFETLYATTGIGLSAPQVGDLRRIVVMDLSGSHSKPELYVNPEILSSDVMGLVEESCLSIPGVVGNVVRATKLRVRAVDRAGHPFERDLEGMHAVCMQHEVDHLDGKLFIDKLPMIRRLAIRTSAAFKGTPEPVRPSPTAPSRAPSRRPAQEDGRELDGGAQPAPG
;
A
#
# COMPACT_ATOMS: atom_id res chain seq x y z
N MET A 1 -8.05 -11.00 11.60
CA MET A 1 -8.44 -11.03 10.16
C MET A 1 -7.50 -11.99 9.43
N PRO A 2 -7.84 -12.62 8.29
CA PRO A 2 -6.89 -13.50 7.60
C PRO A 2 -5.67 -12.70 7.10
N ALA A 3 -4.48 -13.30 7.19
CA ALA A 3 -3.26 -12.74 6.64
C ALA A 3 -3.35 -12.61 5.11
N LEU A 4 -2.74 -11.56 4.56
CA LEU A 4 -2.69 -11.27 3.14
C LEU A 4 -1.45 -11.91 2.50
N PRO A 5 -1.51 -12.31 1.22
CA PRO A 5 -0.34 -12.81 0.52
C PRO A 5 0.68 -11.68 0.31
N ILE A 6 1.93 -11.95 0.67
CA ILE A 6 3.05 -11.03 0.44
C ILE A 6 3.59 -11.21 -0.97
N LEU A 7 3.61 -10.12 -1.74
CA LEU A 7 4.22 -10.05 -3.05
C LEU A 7 5.73 -10.28 -2.96
N GLN A 8 6.25 -11.07 -3.89
CA GLN A 8 7.67 -11.42 -3.95
C GLN A 8 8.32 -10.87 -5.21
N TYR A 9 9.55 -10.40 -5.08
CA TYR A 9 10.39 -10.01 -6.20
C TYR A 9 10.57 -11.19 -7.17
N PRO A 10 10.36 -11.01 -8.49
CA PRO A 10 10.39 -9.75 -9.23
C PRO A 10 9.01 -9.16 -9.60
N ASP A 11 7.95 -9.40 -8.81
CA ASP A 11 6.62 -8.83 -9.09
C ASP A 11 6.69 -7.31 -9.32
N PRO A 12 6.25 -6.79 -10.49
CA PRO A 12 6.41 -5.39 -10.86
C PRO A 12 5.61 -4.44 -9.95
N ARG A 13 4.59 -4.94 -9.23
CA ARG A 13 3.80 -4.12 -8.29
C ARG A 13 4.64 -3.60 -7.13
N LEU A 14 5.71 -4.32 -6.76
CA LEU A 14 6.68 -3.88 -5.74
C LEU A 14 7.49 -2.65 -6.17
N ARG A 15 7.37 -2.22 -7.43
CA ARG A 15 8.04 -1.03 -7.99
C ARG A 15 7.10 0.17 -8.15
N LEU A 16 5.83 0.02 -7.79
CA LEU A 16 4.85 1.11 -7.88
C LEU A 16 4.99 2.05 -6.67
N VAL A 17 4.86 3.35 -6.92
CA VAL A 17 4.86 4.37 -5.86
C VAL A 17 3.47 4.43 -5.23
N SER A 18 3.43 4.37 -3.90
CA SER A 18 2.19 4.40 -3.11
C SER A 18 1.64 5.82 -2.97
N ALA A 19 0.33 5.96 -3.08
CA ALA A 19 -0.39 7.21 -2.91
C ALA A 19 -0.59 7.56 -1.42
N PRO A 20 -0.59 8.85 -1.05
CA PRO A 20 -0.98 9.27 0.30
C PRO A 20 -2.40 8.82 0.67
N VAL A 21 -2.61 8.53 1.94
CA VAL A 21 -3.93 8.27 2.53
C VAL A 21 -4.55 9.60 2.96
N ASP A 22 -5.72 9.92 2.43
CA ASP A 22 -6.49 11.13 2.75
C ASP A 22 -7.73 10.85 3.61
N ARG A 23 -8.18 9.59 3.66
CA ARG A 23 -9.41 9.17 4.35
C ARG A 23 -9.13 8.10 5.39
N PHE A 24 -9.53 8.38 6.63
CA PHE A 24 -9.40 7.49 7.78
C PHE A 24 -10.75 6.86 8.11
N ASP A 25 -11.20 5.96 7.24
CA ASP A 25 -12.47 5.25 7.38
C ASP A 25 -12.29 3.80 7.83
N GLN A 26 -13.41 3.08 7.96
CA GLN A 26 -13.41 1.69 8.39
C GLN A 26 -12.66 0.76 7.43
N GLU A 27 -12.56 1.11 6.15
CA GLU A 27 -11.79 0.31 5.18
C GLU A 27 -10.29 0.40 5.46
N LEU A 28 -9.79 1.62 5.73
CA LEU A 28 -8.41 1.84 6.15
C LEU A 28 -8.10 1.08 7.44
N LEU A 29 -8.96 1.21 8.45
CA LEU A 29 -8.76 0.56 9.76
C LEU A 29 -8.70 -0.96 9.62
N ARG A 30 -9.58 -1.54 8.81
CA ARG A 30 -9.59 -2.96 8.49
C ARG A 30 -8.31 -3.38 7.77
N ARG A 31 -7.83 -2.59 6.80
CA ARG A 31 -6.56 -2.86 6.10
C ARG A 31 -5.38 -2.83 7.05
N ILE A 32 -5.34 -1.88 7.99
CA ILE A 32 -4.29 -1.80 9.01
C ILE A 32 -4.26 -3.07 9.87
N ASP A 33 -5.42 -3.58 10.29
CA ASP A 33 -5.48 -4.84 11.04
C ASP A 33 -4.97 -6.02 10.20
N GLU A 34 -5.36 -6.10 8.93
CA GLU A 34 -4.85 -7.14 8.03
C GLU A 34 -3.33 -7.07 7.85
N LEU A 35 -2.73 -5.86 7.84
CA LEU A 35 -1.28 -5.71 7.77
C LEU A 35 -0.58 -6.21 9.03
N PHE A 36 -1.10 -5.90 10.22
CA PHE A 36 -0.55 -6.44 11.47
C PHE A 36 -0.67 -7.97 11.52
N GLU A 37 -1.84 -8.52 11.18
CA GLU A 37 -2.05 -9.97 11.12
C GLU A 37 -1.10 -10.65 10.12
N THR A 38 -0.86 -9.99 8.98
CA THR A 38 0.10 -10.46 7.98
C THR A 38 1.53 -10.42 8.53
N LEU A 39 1.93 -9.31 9.17
CA LEU A 39 3.24 -9.18 9.79
C LEU A 39 3.46 -10.29 10.84
N TYR A 40 2.50 -10.50 11.72
CA TYR A 40 2.56 -11.48 12.81
C TYR A 40 2.49 -12.94 12.35
N ALA A 41 2.02 -13.19 11.12
CA ALA A 41 2.11 -14.50 10.49
C ALA A 41 3.51 -14.80 9.90
N THR A 42 4.46 -13.86 10.02
CA THR A 42 5.83 -13.99 9.51
C THR A 42 6.86 -13.83 10.63
N THR A 43 8.14 -13.95 10.29
CA THR A 43 9.26 -13.60 11.18
C THR A 43 9.74 -12.16 11.00
N GLY A 44 9.00 -11.35 10.23
CA GLY A 44 9.36 -9.96 9.95
C GLY A 44 9.09 -9.04 11.14
N ILE A 45 9.74 -7.88 11.12
CA ILE A 45 9.57 -6.81 12.12
C ILE A 45 8.87 -5.56 11.57
N GLY A 46 8.67 -5.52 10.26
CA GLY A 46 8.04 -4.44 9.53
C GLY A 46 7.32 -4.98 8.29
N LEU A 47 6.24 -4.31 7.91
CA LEU A 47 5.50 -4.56 6.69
C LEU A 47 4.87 -3.26 6.20
N SER A 48 4.92 -3.04 4.90
CA SER A 48 4.27 -1.92 4.22
C SER A 48 3.15 -2.41 3.30
N ALA A 49 2.09 -1.61 3.17
CA ALA A 49 0.94 -1.90 2.33
C ALA A 49 1.24 -2.33 0.87
N PRO A 50 2.21 -1.75 0.14
CA PRO A 50 2.51 -2.20 -1.23
C PRO A 50 2.99 -3.65 -1.29
N GLN A 51 3.56 -4.19 -0.21
CA GLN A 51 3.99 -5.60 -0.16
C GLN A 51 2.82 -6.58 -0.18
N VAL A 52 1.59 -6.14 0.12
CA VAL A 52 0.36 -6.94 -0.02
C VAL A 52 -0.52 -6.46 -1.18
N GLY A 53 0.04 -5.65 -2.08
CA GLY A 53 -0.64 -5.12 -3.26
C GLY A 53 -1.53 -3.91 -3.01
N ASP A 54 -1.42 -3.24 -1.86
CA ASP A 54 -2.15 -2.03 -1.53
C ASP A 54 -1.25 -0.79 -1.68
N LEU A 55 -1.49 0.03 -2.71
CA LEU A 55 -0.65 1.18 -3.05
C LEU A 55 -0.98 2.43 -2.22
N ARG A 56 -1.20 2.26 -0.92
CA ARG A 56 -1.38 3.33 0.06
C ARG A 56 -0.14 3.44 0.94
N ARG A 57 0.18 4.66 1.38
CA ARG A 57 1.33 4.92 2.28
C ARG A 57 1.03 4.49 3.73
N ILE A 58 1.10 3.20 4.00
CA ILE A 58 0.84 2.62 5.33
C ILE A 58 1.99 1.68 5.69
N VAL A 59 2.53 1.86 6.89
CA VAL A 59 3.60 1.04 7.46
C VAL A 59 3.17 0.54 8.83
N VAL A 60 3.36 -0.75 9.08
CA VAL A 60 3.21 -1.38 10.40
C VAL A 60 4.55 -1.98 10.82
N MET A 61 4.88 -1.85 12.10
CA MET A 61 6.12 -2.37 12.68
C MET A 61 5.85 -2.97 14.05
N ASP A 62 6.62 -3.99 14.42
CA ASP A 62 6.70 -4.50 15.79
C ASP A 62 8.05 -5.17 16.01
N LEU A 63 8.92 -4.50 16.76
CA LEU A 63 10.28 -4.97 17.03
C LEU A 63 10.40 -5.68 18.38
N SER A 64 9.27 -5.90 19.08
CA SER A 64 9.29 -6.49 20.43
C SER A 64 9.56 -8.00 20.43
N GLY A 65 9.44 -8.68 19.28
CA GLY A 65 9.51 -10.14 19.15
C GLY A 65 8.37 -10.91 19.85
N SER A 66 7.54 -10.21 20.63
CA SER A 66 6.40 -10.75 21.40
C SER A 66 5.05 -10.22 20.90
N HIS A 67 5.08 -9.45 19.81
CA HIS A 67 3.91 -8.78 19.24
C HIS A 67 3.20 -7.85 20.24
N SER A 68 3.98 -7.27 21.17
CA SER A 68 3.47 -6.48 22.29
C SER A 68 3.62 -4.98 22.10
N LYS A 69 4.30 -4.54 21.03
CA LYS A 69 4.57 -3.13 20.75
C LYS A 69 4.23 -2.82 19.28
N PRO A 70 2.95 -2.91 18.88
CA PRO A 70 2.54 -2.52 17.55
C PRO A 70 2.77 -1.03 17.33
N GLU A 71 3.37 -0.70 16.19
CA GLU A 71 3.57 0.67 15.73
C GLU A 71 2.94 0.84 14.35
N LEU A 72 2.18 1.92 14.18
CA LEU A 72 1.51 2.28 12.94
C LEU A 72 2.00 3.65 12.48
N TYR A 73 2.33 3.75 11.20
CA TYR A 73 2.70 5.00 10.55
C TYR A 73 1.94 5.12 9.23
N VAL A 74 0.93 5.99 9.20
CA VAL A 74 0.24 6.37 7.96
C VAL A 74 0.89 7.62 7.40
N ASN A 75 1.12 7.67 6.08
CA ASN A 75 1.83 8.75 5.40
C ASN A 75 3.19 9.10 6.04
N PRO A 76 4.09 8.13 6.32
CA PRO A 76 5.37 8.45 6.94
C PRO A 76 6.24 9.33 6.02
N GLU A 77 6.86 10.33 6.64
CA GLU A 77 7.82 11.27 6.07
C GLU A 77 9.06 11.34 6.99
N ILE A 78 10.24 11.00 6.46
CA ILE A 78 11.50 11.14 7.19
C ILE A 78 11.93 12.61 7.13
N LEU A 79 11.85 13.31 8.26
CA LEU A 79 12.18 14.74 8.37
C LEU A 79 13.69 14.97 8.50
N SER A 80 14.39 14.08 9.19
CA SER A 80 15.84 14.10 9.32
C SER A 80 16.37 12.71 9.57
N SER A 81 17.64 12.50 9.21
CA SER A 81 18.34 11.22 9.38
C SER A 81 19.79 11.49 9.73
N ASP A 82 20.33 10.77 10.71
CA ASP A 82 21.68 10.94 11.21
C ASP A 82 22.30 9.59 11.60
N VAL A 83 23.61 9.59 11.83
CA VAL A 83 24.42 8.45 12.27
C VAL A 83 24.32 7.27 11.29
N MET A 84 25.12 7.33 10.23
CA MET A 84 25.17 6.26 9.23
C MET A 84 25.86 5.01 9.80
N GLY A 85 25.27 3.84 9.55
CA GLY A 85 25.81 2.54 9.93
C GLY A 85 25.62 1.50 8.84
N LEU A 86 26.54 0.53 8.80
CA LEU A 86 26.38 -0.67 7.99
C LEU A 86 25.49 -1.65 8.76
N VAL A 87 24.36 -2.02 8.17
CA VAL A 87 23.36 -2.89 8.78
C VAL A 87 23.01 -4.04 7.87
N GLU A 88 22.76 -5.22 8.44
CA GLU A 88 22.28 -6.37 7.70
C GLU A 88 20.76 -6.28 7.56
N GLU A 89 20.26 -6.29 6.33
CA GLU A 89 18.83 -6.29 6.02
C GLU A 89 18.41 -7.59 5.33
N SER A 90 17.14 -7.92 5.54
CA SER A 90 16.37 -8.91 4.78
C SER A 90 14.99 -8.32 4.47
N CYS A 91 14.22 -8.94 3.59
CA CYS A 91 12.91 -8.45 3.19
C CYS A 91 11.94 -9.62 2.99
N LEU A 92 10.72 -9.50 3.51
CA LEU A 92 9.66 -10.50 3.31
C LEU A 92 9.31 -10.68 1.82
N SER A 93 9.48 -9.64 1.01
CA SER A 93 9.28 -9.68 -0.44
C SER A 93 10.47 -10.23 -1.22
N ILE A 94 11.59 -10.58 -0.56
CA ILE A 94 12.79 -11.13 -1.22
C ILE A 94 13.33 -12.30 -0.38
N PRO A 95 12.57 -13.41 -0.29
CA PRO A 95 12.87 -14.49 0.65
C PRO A 95 14.24 -15.12 0.39
N GLY A 96 14.97 -15.38 1.47
CA GLY A 96 16.30 -16.01 1.44
C GLY A 96 17.45 -15.09 1.04
N VAL A 97 17.19 -13.79 0.83
CA VAL A 97 18.25 -12.81 0.54
C VAL A 97 18.49 -11.94 1.76
N VAL A 98 19.74 -11.96 2.22
CA VAL A 98 20.28 -11.04 3.24
C VAL A 98 21.40 -10.20 2.63
N GLY A 99 21.59 -8.98 3.12
CA GLY A 99 22.69 -8.14 2.65
C GLY A 99 22.95 -6.92 3.50
N ASN A 100 24.21 -6.53 3.55
CA ASN A 100 24.65 -5.32 4.23
C ASN A 100 24.36 -4.07 3.39
N VAL A 101 23.69 -3.10 3.99
CA VAL A 101 23.37 -1.81 3.39
C VAL A 101 23.70 -0.68 4.37
N VAL A 102 23.92 0.52 3.86
CA VAL A 102 24.16 1.71 4.70
C VAL A 102 22.82 2.39 4.99
N ARG A 103 22.52 2.61 6.26
CA ARG A 103 21.31 3.30 6.75
C ARG A 103 21.66 4.29 7.84
N ALA A 104 20.84 5.33 7.98
CA ALA A 104 20.85 6.12 9.20
C ALA A 104 20.33 5.27 10.37
N THR A 105 20.94 5.40 11.54
CA THR A 105 20.53 4.69 12.76
C THR A 105 19.80 5.61 13.73
N LYS A 106 19.62 6.88 13.36
CA LYS A 106 18.78 7.84 14.06
C LYS A 106 17.96 8.62 13.03
N LEU A 107 16.67 8.79 13.26
CA LEU A 107 15.82 9.58 12.38
C LEU A 107 14.68 10.25 13.13
N ARG A 108 14.21 11.38 12.59
CA ARG A 108 12.95 12.02 12.95
C ARG A 108 11.93 11.67 11.87
N VAL A 109 10.82 11.04 12.24
CA VAL A 109 9.73 10.72 11.32
C VAL A 109 8.47 11.52 11.71
N ARG A 110 7.77 12.04 10.71
CA ARG A 110 6.39 12.50 10.82
C ARG A 110 5.47 11.45 10.22
N ALA A 111 4.34 11.20 10.86
CA ALA A 111 3.31 10.32 10.33
C ALA A 111 1.94 10.72 10.89
N VAL A 112 0.92 9.95 10.52
CA VAL A 112 -0.44 10.09 10.99
C VAL A 112 -0.84 8.80 11.70
N ASP A 113 -1.48 8.94 12.87
CA ASP A 113 -1.94 7.83 13.67
C ASP A 113 -3.24 7.21 13.14
N ARG A 114 -3.75 6.20 13.86
CA ARG A 114 -4.94 5.46 13.49
C ARG A 114 -6.23 6.32 13.50
N ALA A 115 -6.23 7.43 14.22
CA ALA A 115 -7.35 8.36 14.35
C ALA A 115 -7.24 9.55 13.38
N GLY A 116 -6.18 9.61 12.56
CA GLY A 116 -5.96 10.71 11.63
C GLY A 116 -5.18 11.88 12.24
N HIS A 117 -4.61 11.74 13.44
CA HIS A 117 -3.83 12.81 14.06
C HIS A 117 -2.37 12.75 13.64
N PRO A 118 -1.77 13.87 13.20
CA PRO A 118 -0.35 13.92 12.90
C PRO A 118 0.48 13.80 14.17
N PHE A 119 1.59 13.09 14.08
CA PHE A 119 2.59 13.00 15.14
C PHE A 119 4.00 12.98 14.55
N GLU A 120 4.97 13.32 15.40
CA GLU A 120 6.38 13.16 15.10
C GLU A 120 7.05 12.30 16.17
N ARG A 121 8.06 11.53 15.77
CA ARG A 121 8.80 10.64 16.67
C ARG A 121 10.26 10.53 16.24
N ASP A 122 11.14 10.47 17.24
CA ASP A 122 12.52 10.09 17.04
C ASP A 122 12.64 8.56 17.11
N LEU A 123 13.23 7.96 16.07
CA LEU A 123 13.52 6.53 16.01
C LEU A 123 15.02 6.31 16.01
N GLU A 124 15.45 5.26 16.71
CA GLU A 124 16.87 4.91 16.86
C GLU A 124 17.10 3.41 16.58
N GLY A 125 18.34 3.08 16.25
CA GLY A 125 18.77 1.71 15.97
C GLY A 125 17.91 1.03 14.92
N MET A 126 17.40 -0.16 15.24
CA MET A 126 16.64 -0.98 14.31
C MET A 126 15.27 -0.36 13.94
N HIS A 127 14.67 0.48 14.81
CA HIS A 127 13.44 1.19 14.43
C HIS A 127 13.72 2.19 13.31
N ALA A 128 14.87 2.88 13.35
CA ALA A 128 15.28 3.80 12.29
C ALA A 128 15.57 3.08 10.97
N VAL A 129 16.26 1.94 11.04
CA VAL A 129 16.57 1.09 9.88
C VAL A 129 15.29 0.56 9.24
N CYS A 130 14.41 -0.04 10.04
CA CYS A 130 13.15 -0.60 9.58
C CYS A 130 12.25 0.48 8.96
N MET A 131 12.11 1.66 9.59
CA MET A 131 11.33 2.76 9.00
C MET A 131 11.86 3.18 7.62
N GLN A 132 13.18 3.29 7.43
CA GLN A 132 13.75 3.60 6.11
C GLN A 132 13.50 2.48 5.09
N HIS A 133 13.52 1.22 5.51
CA HIS A 133 13.20 0.07 4.66
C HIS A 133 11.74 0.11 4.20
N GLU A 134 10.81 0.35 5.12
CA GLU A 134 9.39 0.40 4.81
C GLU A 134 9.02 1.63 3.97
N VAL A 135 9.65 2.79 4.23
CA VAL A 135 9.49 3.99 3.38
C VAL A 135 10.03 3.75 1.97
N ASP A 136 11.14 3.03 1.81
CA ASP A 136 11.64 2.64 0.48
C ASP A 136 10.59 1.82 -0.29
N HIS A 137 9.89 0.88 0.37
CA HIS A 137 8.80 0.13 -0.25
C HIS A 137 7.65 1.03 -0.72
N LEU A 138 7.28 2.05 0.06
CA LEU A 138 6.26 3.03 -0.36
C LEU A 138 6.66 3.79 -1.62
N ASP A 139 7.97 3.93 -1.87
CA ASP A 139 8.55 4.60 -3.03
C ASP A 139 8.91 3.63 -4.18
N GLY A 140 8.52 2.35 -4.09
CA GLY A 140 8.83 1.33 -5.10
C GLY A 140 10.32 0.91 -5.15
N LYS A 141 11.06 1.20 -4.08
CA LYS A 141 12.48 0.86 -3.93
C LYS A 141 12.60 -0.38 -3.06
N LEU A 142 13.60 -1.21 -3.34
CA LEU A 142 13.89 -2.41 -2.57
C LEU A 142 15.32 -2.33 -2.04
N PHE A 143 15.60 -2.93 -0.87
CA PHE A 143 16.96 -2.86 -0.29
C PHE A 143 18.03 -3.43 -1.23
N ILE A 144 17.68 -4.40 -2.08
CA ILE A 144 18.58 -4.98 -3.09
C ILE A 144 19.11 -3.96 -4.10
N ASP A 145 18.45 -2.81 -4.24
CA ASP A 145 18.91 -1.71 -5.09
C ASP A 145 20.15 -1.04 -4.51
N LYS A 146 20.35 -1.11 -3.19
CA LYS A 146 21.50 -0.56 -2.46
C LYS A 146 22.69 -1.53 -2.40
N LEU A 147 22.50 -2.78 -2.82
CA LEU A 147 23.58 -3.77 -2.86
C LEU A 147 24.57 -3.49 -4.00
N PRO A 148 25.82 -3.98 -3.89
CA PRO A 148 26.80 -3.92 -4.99
C PRO A 148 26.24 -4.52 -6.29
N MET A 149 26.65 -3.96 -7.43
CA MET A 149 26.12 -4.34 -8.74
C MET A 149 26.15 -5.84 -9.03
N ILE A 150 27.23 -6.52 -8.66
CA ILE A 150 27.39 -7.97 -8.87
C ILE A 150 26.34 -8.76 -8.07
N ARG A 151 26.11 -8.39 -6.80
CA ARG A 151 25.07 -9.01 -5.95
C ARG A 151 23.67 -8.75 -6.53
N ARG A 152 23.40 -7.51 -6.95
CA ARG A 152 22.13 -7.15 -7.59
C ARG A 152 21.88 -7.93 -8.87
N LEU A 153 22.89 -8.12 -9.72
CA LEU A 153 22.78 -8.91 -10.95
C LEU A 153 22.48 -10.38 -10.66
N ALA A 154 23.18 -10.99 -9.69
CA ALA A 154 22.95 -12.36 -9.28
C ALA A 154 21.49 -12.58 -8.81
N ILE A 155 20.96 -11.68 -7.97
CA ILE A 155 19.57 -11.73 -7.50
C ILE A 155 18.58 -11.60 -8.66
N ARG A 156 18.82 -10.66 -9.59
CA ARG A 156 17.97 -10.48 -10.79
C ARG A 156 17.92 -11.73 -11.65
N THR A 157 19.08 -12.34 -11.92
CA THR A 157 19.17 -13.56 -12.72
C THR A 157 18.44 -14.73 -12.04
N SER A 158 18.66 -14.92 -10.73
CA SER A 158 17.97 -15.96 -9.97
C SER A 158 16.45 -15.75 -9.92
N ALA A 159 15.99 -14.51 -9.81
CA ALA A 159 14.57 -14.18 -9.82
C ALA A 159 13.91 -14.44 -11.19
N ALA A 160 14.59 -14.08 -12.29
CA ALA A 160 14.12 -14.34 -13.65
C ALA A 160 13.97 -15.84 -13.95
N PHE A 161 14.86 -16.68 -13.40
CA PHE A 161 14.75 -18.14 -13.51
C PHE A 161 13.61 -18.74 -12.68
N LYS A 162 13.14 -18.03 -11.63
CA LYS A 162 12.06 -18.50 -10.75
C LYS A 162 10.66 -18.03 -11.18
N GLY A 163 10.54 -17.05 -12.09
CA GLY A 163 9.22 -16.56 -12.52
C GLY A 163 9.26 -15.79 -13.84
N THR A 164 8.59 -16.33 -14.86
CA THR A 164 7.89 -15.52 -15.87
C THR A 164 6.45 -15.32 -15.39
N PRO A 165 6.06 -14.15 -14.88
CA PRO A 165 4.67 -13.85 -14.60
C PRO A 165 3.92 -13.57 -15.91
N GLU A 166 2.67 -14.01 -16.01
CA GLU A 166 1.76 -13.56 -17.06
C GLU A 166 1.56 -12.02 -17.01
N PRO A 167 1.36 -11.35 -18.15
CA PRO A 167 1.12 -9.92 -18.17
C PRO A 167 -0.20 -9.58 -17.48
N VAL A 168 -0.12 -8.77 -16.42
CA VAL A 168 -1.29 -8.23 -15.70
C VAL A 168 -2.02 -7.24 -16.60
N ARG A 169 -3.28 -7.53 -16.93
CA ARG A 169 -4.18 -6.57 -17.59
C ARG A 169 -4.62 -5.53 -16.55
N PRO A 170 -4.61 -4.22 -16.88
CA PRO A 170 -5.16 -3.21 -15.99
C PRO A 170 -6.64 -3.49 -15.74
N SER A 171 -7.07 -3.39 -14.49
CA SER A 171 -8.48 -3.50 -14.12
C SER A 171 -9.29 -2.46 -14.87
N PRO A 172 -10.48 -2.81 -15.41
CA PRO A 172 -11.34 -1.81 -16.06
C PRO A 172 -11.75 -0.78 -15.01
N THR A 173 -11.39 0.47 -15.26
CA THR A 173 -11.95 1.62 -14.55
C THR A 173 -13.46 1.59 -14.71
N ALA A 174 -14.17 1.74 -13.59
CA ALA A 174 -15.63 1.80 -13.59
C ALA A 174 -16.09 2.94 -14.53
N PRO A 175 -17.14 2.74 -15.34
CA PRO A 175 -17.62 3.78 -16.23
C PRO A 175 -18.16 4.95 -15.41
N SER A 176 -17.65 6.15 -15.71
CA SER A 176 -18.19 7.41 -15.23
C SER A 176 -19.69 7.47 -15.55
N ARG A 177 -20.53 7.52 -14.52
CA ARG A 177 -21.98 7.73 -14.67
C ARG A 177 -22.20 9.11 -15.26
N ALA A 178 -22.68 9.16 -16.51
CA ALA A 178 -23.23 10.37 -17.11
C ALA A 178 -24.44 10.89 -16.31
N PRO A 179 -24.68 12.21 -16.26
CA PRO A 179 -25.79 12.79 -15.52
C PRO A 179 -27.13 12.41 -16.18
N SER A 180 -28.10 11.97 -15.38
CA SER A 180 -29.42 11.61 -15.86
C SER A 180 -30.16 12.84 -16.40
N ARG A 181 -30.60 12.76 -17.66
CA ARG A 181 -31.59 13.69 -18.21
C ARG A 181 -32.97 13.30 -17.66
N ARG A 182 -33.69 14.25 -17.08
CA ARG A 182 -35.11 14.09 -16.72
C ARG A 182 -35.95 13.93 -18.00
N PRO A 183 -36.98 13.07 -18.03
CA PRO A 183 -37.89 12.99 -19.16
C PRO A 183 -38.88 14.16 -19.16
N ALA A 184 -39.21 14.63 -20.36
CA ALA A 184 -40.26 15.60 -20.62
C ALA A 184 -41.64 14.97 -20.40
N GLN A 185 -42.56 15.79 -19.90
CA GLN A 185 -43.95 15.45 -19.62
C GLN A 185 -44.76 15.67 -20.92
N GLU A 186 -45.32 14.61 -21.49
CA GLU A 186 -46.27 14.69 -22.61
C GLU A 186 -47.70 14.62 -22.06
N ASP A 187 -48.43 15.73 -22.16
CA ASP A 187 -49.85 15.81 -21.86
C ASP A 187 -50.67 15.18 -23.00
N GLY A 188 -51.58 14.28 -22.60
CA GLY A 188 -52.42 13.49 -23.47
C GLY A 188 -53.48 14.29 -24.23
N ARG A 189 -53.80 13.79 -25.43
CA ARG A 189 -55.07 14.04 -26.11
C ARG A 189 -55.67 12.70 -26.50
N GLU A 190 -56.68 12.28 -25.75
CA GLU A 190 -57.63 11.24 -26.16
C GLU A 190 -58.55 11.78 -27.26
N LEU A 191 -58.72 11.00 -28.32
CA LEU A 191 -59.71 11.20 -29.37
C LEU A 191 -60.53 9.90 -29.48
N ASP A 192 -61.77 9.95 -29.02
CA ASP A 192 -62.89 9.13 -29.49
C ASP A 192 -64.15 9.86 -28.98
N GLY A 193 -65.21 10.18 -29.71
CA GLY A 193 -65.74 9.70 -30.98
C GLY A 193 -67.27 9.74 -30.82
N GLY A 194 -68.00 10.32 -31.78
CA GLY A 194 -69.43 10.00 -31.96
C GLY A 194 -70.49 11.04 -31.55
N ALA A 195 -70.88 11.84 -32.55
CA ALA A 195 -72.26 12.08 -33.00
C ALA A 195 -73.37 12.60 -32.04
N GLN A 196 -73.79 13.84 -32.35
CA GLN A 196 -75.13 14.46 -32.27
C GLN A 196 -76.30 13.56 -32.77
N PRO A 197 -77.61 13.91 -32.61
CA PRO A 197 -78.17 15.26 -32.49
C PRO A 197 -79.34 15.50 -31.50
N ALA A 198 -79.71 16.78 -31.43
CA ALA A 198 -80.92 17.43 -30.89
C ALA A 198 -82.26 16.83 -31.42
N PRO A 199 -83.47 17.40 -31.18
CA PRO A 199 -83.84 18.59 -30.39
C PRO A 199 -85.06 18.39 -29.47
N GLY A 200 -85.40 19.44 -28.71
CA GLY A 200 -86.65 19.56 -27.95
C GLY A 200 -86.63 20.81 -27.09
#